data_AF-A0A0P0W8U6-F1
#
_entry.id   AF-A0A0P0W8U6-F1
#
_cell.length_a   1.000
_cell.length_b   1.000
_cell.length_c   1.000
_cell.angle_alpha   90.00
_cell.angle_beta   90.00
_cell.angle_gamma   90.00
#
_symmetry.space_group_name_H-M   'P 1'
#
loop_
_entity.id
_entity.type
_entity.pdbx_description
1 polymer ?
#
loop_
_entity_poly.entity_id
_entity_poly.type
_entity_poly.pdbx_seq_one_letter_code
_entity_poly.pdbx_strand_id
1 'polypeptide(L)' 'TDENGTIETRGKTKLKDIWNLPKGLRIVVQCNDLNQAVGDEAGILSKFLGMVARNGTLCSLSYTDWRFLIGKRERKKMN' A
#
# COMPACT_ATOMS: atom_id res chain seq x y z
N THR A 1 20.53 7.04 16.41
CA THR A 1 21.63 6.18 16.87
C THR A 1 21.59 6.25 18.37
N ASP A 2 21.36 5.13 19.03
CA ASP A 2 21.48 5.09 20.48
C ASP A 2 22.95 5.26 20.91
N GLU A 3 23.17 5.39 22.20
CA GLU A 3 24.51 5.47 22.82
C GLU A 3 25.42 4.28 22.48
N ASN A 4 24.87 3.18 21.95
CA ASN A 4 25.58 1.97 21.54
C ASN A 4 25.85 1.88 20.03
N GLY A 5 25.52 2.91 19.26
CA GLY A 5 25.76 2.91 17.81
C GLY A 5 24.71 2.15 16.99
N THR A 6 23.63 1.67 17.61
CA THR A 6 22.56 0.95 16.92
C THR A 6 21.66 1.95 16.16
N ILE A 7 21.43 1.69 14.87
CA ILE A 7 20.44 2.44 14.09
C ILE A 7 19.06 1.95 14.51
N GLU A 8 18.33 2.75 15.28
CA GLU A 8 16.93 2.50 15.56
C GLU A 8 16.15 2.50 14.24
N THR A 9 15.70 1.31 13.83
CA THR A 9 14.81 1.17 12.68
C THR A 9 13.37 1.17 13.15
N ARG A 10 12.50 1.88 12.42
CA ARG A 10 11.07 1.89 12.72
C ARG A 10 10.50 0.48 12.58
N GLY A 11 9.92 -0.05 13.67
CA GLY A 11 9.30 -1.37 13.68
C GLY A 11 8.14 -1.52 12.68
N LYS A 12 7.75 -2.79 12.41
CA LYS A 12 6.67 -3.11 11.47
C LYS A 12 5.34 -2.45 11.91
N THR A 13 4.68 -1.76 10.99
CA THR A 13 3.32 -1.22 11.20
C THR A 13 2.30 -2.36 11.24
N LYS A 14 1.46 -2.43 12.29
CA LYS A 14 0.51 -3.55 12.53
C LYS A 14 -0.98 -3.18 12.36
N LEU A 15 -1.37 -1.92 12.56
CA LEU A 15 -2.75 -1.40 12.43
C LEU A 15 -3.85 -2.30 13.06
N LYS A 16 -3.64 -2.82 14.28
CA LYS A 16 -4.57 -3.77 14.92
C LYS A 16 -6.01 -3.27 15.02
N ASP A 17 -6.18 -1.99 15.34
CA ASP A 17 -7.50 -1.38 15.52
C ASP A 17 -8.25 -1.22 14.20
N ILE A 18 -7.51 -1.09 13.09
CA ILE A 18 -8.06 -1.01 11.74
C ILE A 18 -8.50 -2.38 11.25
N TRP A 19 -7.69 -3.43 11.51
CA TRP A 19 -8.04 -4.80 11.16
C TRP A 19 -9.26 -5.32 11.92
N ASN A 20 -9.47 -4.84 13.15
CA ASN A 20 -10.58 -5.23 14.02
C ASN A 20 -11.64 -4.14 14.14
N LEU A 21 -11.81 -3.32 13.09
CA LEU A 21 -12.77 -2.23 13.12
C LEU A 21 -14.19 -2.78 13.34
N PRO A 22 -14.93 -2.33 14.37
CA PRO A 22 -16.27 -2.82 14.64
C PRO A 22 -17.20 -2.62 13.45
N LYS A 23 -18.11 -3.57 13.25
CA LYS A 23 -19.12 -3.47 12.19
C LYS A 23 -19.93 -2.18 12.38
N GLY A 24 -20.00 -1.37 11.33
CA GLY A 24 -20.72 -0.09 11.34
C GLY A 24 -19.83 1.13 11.55
N LEU A 25 -18.61 0.96 12.10
CA LEU A 25 -17.63 2.04 12.16
C LEU A 25 -16.91 2.18 10.82
N ARG A 26 -16.64 3.43 10.42
CA ARG A 26 -15.94 3.76 9.18
C ARG A 26 -14.92 4.85 9.45
N ILE A 27 -13.78 4.76 8.77
CA ILE A 27 -12.79 5.83 8.73
C ILE A 27 -13.08 6.64 7.49
N VAL A 28 -13.48 7.90 7.68
CA VAL A 28 -13.78 8.81 6.57
C VAL A 28 -12.48 9.44 6.11
N VAL A 29 -12.13 9.22 4.85
CA VAL A 29 -10.94 9.82 4.23
C VAL A 29 -11.41 10.95 3.33
N GLN A 30 -10.94 12.16 3.61
CA GLN A 30 -11.25 13.31 2.79
C GLN A 30 -10.42 13.30 1.51
N CYS A 31 -11.04 13.68 0.40
CA CYS A 31 -10.37 13.85 -0.89
C CYS A 31 -10.40 15.31 -1.32
N ASN A 32 -9.30 15.81 -1.87
CA ASN A 32 -9.25 17.13 -2.50
C ASN A 32 -9.89 17.10 -3.91
N ASP A 33 -9.92 18.25 -4.59
CA ASP A 33 -10.51 18.39 -5.93
C ASP A 33 -9.80 17.53 -7.01
N LEU A 34 -8.59 17.07 -6.73
CA LEU A 34 -7.84 16.12 -7.57
C LEU A 34 -8.14 14.66 -7.22
N ASN A 35 -9.13 14.40 -6.35
CA ASN A 35 -9.47 13.10 -5.80
C ASN A 35 -8.33 12.41 -5.04
N GLN A 36 -7.39 13.19 -4.50
CA GLN A 36 -6.31 12.67 -3.66
C GLN A 36 -6.74 12.67 -2.22
N ALA A 37 -6.50 11.55 -1.52
CA ALA A 37 -6.70 11.46 -0.08
C ALA A 37 -5.78 12.47 0.65
N VAL A 38 -6.36 13.29 1.51
CA VAL A 38 -5.64 14.30 2.33
C VAL A 38 -5.97 14.15 3.81
N GLY A 39 -5.12 14.71 4.68
CA GLY A 39 -5.27 14.63 6.13
C GLY A 39 -4.66 13.38 6.77
N ASP A 40 -4.88 13.21 8.07
CA ASP A 40 -4.28 12.13 8.85
C ASP A 40 -4.84 10.76 8.47
N GLU A 41 -6.13 10.70 8.12
CA GLU A 41 -6.82 9.50 7.67
C GLU A 41 -6.27 8.99 6.33
N ALA A 42 -5.75 9.87 5.47
CA ALA A 42 -5.06 9.48 4.25
C ALA A 42 -3.77 8.69 4.56
N GLY A 43 -3.08 9.06 5.64
CA GLY A 43 -1.92 8.33 6.15
C GLY A 43 -2.30 6.95 6.69
N ILE A 44 -3.47 6.82 7.33
CA ILE A 44 -4.01 5.52 7.80
C ILE A 44 -4.34 4.63 6.59
N LEU A 45 -5.07 5.18 5.61
CA LEU A 45 -5.42 4.49 4.38
C LEU A 45 -4.18 3.97 3.65
N SER A 46 -3.15 4.81 3.50
CA SER A 46 -1.89 4.44 2.85
C SER A 46 -1.18 3.30 3.56
N LYS A 47 -1.11 3.33 4.91
CA LYS A 47 -0.51 2.24 5.70
C LYS A 47 -1.29 0.95 5.55
N PHE A 48 -2.63 1.02 5.54
CA PHE A 48 -3.51 -0.14 5.39
C PHE A 48 -3.36 -0.79 4.01
N LEU A 49 -3.46 0.00 2.94
CA LEU A 49 -3.27 -0.48 1.56
C LEU A 49 -1.88 -1.09 1.36
N GLY A 50 -0.83 -0.47 1.93
CA GLY A 50 0.52 -1.03 1.91
C GLY A 50 0.61 -2.39 2.63
N MET A 51 -0.19 -2.65 3.66
CA MET A 51 -0.27 -3.99 4.27
C MET A 51 -1.02 -4.99 3.40
N VAL A 52 -2.15 -4.59 2.81
CA VAL A 52 -2.94 -5.43 1.90
C VAL A 52 -2.12 -5.85 0.68
N ALA A 53 -1.44 -4.91 0.03
CA ALA A 53 -0.62 -5.16 -1.16
C ALA A 53 0.56 -6.11 -0.90
N ARG A 54 1.07 -6.18 0.34
CA ARG A 54 2.15 -7.11 0.72
C ARG A 54 1.63 -8.49 1.09
N ASN A 55 0.33 -8.65 1.34
CA ASN A 55 -0.25 -9.92 1.67
C ASN A 55 -0.87 -10.55 0.41
N GLY A 56 -0.15 -11.49 -0.20
CA GLY A 56 -0.59 -12.16 -1.42
C GLY A 56 -1.90 -12.97 -1.30
N THR A 57 -2.37 -13.27 -0.07
CA THR A 57 -3.70 -13.89 0.12
C THR A 57 -4.84 -12.88 0.08
N LEU A 58 -4.56 -11.61 0.39
CA LEU A 58 -5.54 -10.52 0.35
C LEU A 58 -5.51 -9.77 -0.99
N CYS A 59 -4.33 -9.67 -1.59
CA CYS A 59 -4.12 -9.07 -2.91
C CYS A 59 -3.27 -10.02 -3.73
N SER A 60 -3.88 -11.10 -4.21
CA SER A 60 -3.21 -12.04 -5.10
C SER A 60 -2.98 -11.37 -6.45
N LEU A 61 -1.77 -10.87 -6.66
CA LEU A 61 -1.36 -10.43 -7.99
C LEU A 61 -1.21 -11.67 -8.86
N SER A 62 -2.01 -11.76 -9.93
CA SER A 62 -1.88 -12.83 -10.93
C SER A 62 -0.52 -12.80 -11.66
N TYR A 63 0.24 -11.71 -11.50
CA TYR A 63 1.53 -11.48 -12.12
C TYR A 63 2.54 -11.00 -11.07
N THR A 64 3.68 -11.68 -10.98
CA THR A 64 4.80 -11.32 -10.11
C THR A 64 5.68 -10.21 -10.70
N ASP A 65 5.54 -9.93 -12.00
CA ASP A 65 6.24 -8.86 -12.71
C ASP A 65 5.24 -8.10 -13.60
N TRP A 66 5.26 -6.76 -13.50
CA TRP A 66 4.39 -5.85 -14.24
C TRP A 66 4.51 -6.00 -15.76
N ARG A 67 5.64 -6.48 -16.28
CA ARG A 67 5.87 -6.72 -17.71
C ARG A 67 4.94 -7.79 -18.28
N PHE A 68 4.50 -8.73 -17.45
CA PHE A 68 3.53 -9.75 -17.87
C PHE A 68 2.11 -9.19 -17.96
N LEU A 69 1.79 -8.15 -17.19
CA LEU A 69 0.48 -7.48 -17.24
C LEU A 69 0.31 -6.65 -18.52
N ILE A 70 1.36 -5.93 -18.94
CA ILE A 70 1.31 -5.01 -20.10
C ILE A 70 1.51 -5.76 -21.44
N GLY A 71 1.87 -7.04 -21.40
CA GLY A 71 2.20 -7.84 -22.57
C GLY A 71 3.55 -7.50 -23.18
N LYS A 72 4.19 -8.47 -23.87
CA LYS A 72 5.38 -8.18 -24.68
C LYS A 72 4.96 -7.24 -25.80
N ARG A 73 5.39 -5.98 -25.73
CA ARG A 73 5.25 -5.05 -26.85
C ARG A 73 6.06 -5.61 -28.02
N GLU A 74 5.39 -6.11 -29.05
CA GLU A 74 6.06 -6.58 -30.26
C GLU A 74 6.87 -5.41 -30.84
N ARG A 75 8.19 -5.58 -30.89
CA ARG A 75 9.04 -4.68 -31.67
C ARG A 75 8.74 -4.96 -33.14
N LYS A 76 7.89 -4.15 -33.77
CA LYS A 76 7.83 -4.11 -35.24
C LYS A 76 9.24 -3.79 -35.73
N LYS A 77 9.89 -4.77 -36.36
CA LYS A 77 11.09 -4.50 -37.16
C LYS A 77 10.61 -3.69 -38.36
N MET A 78 10.99 -2.42 -38.44
CA MET A 78 10.89 -1.68 -39.69
C MET A 78 11.90 -2.31 -40.65
N ASN A 79 11.38 -2.85 -41.74
CA ASN A 79 12.17 -3.19 -42.93
C ASN A 79 12.47 -1.92 -43.71
#